data_AF-A0A0S4JMX5-F1
#
_entry.id   AF-A0A0S4JMX5-F1
#
_cell.length_a   1.000
_cell.length_b   1.000
_cell.length_c   1.000
_cell.angle_alpha   90.00
_cell.angle_beta   90.00
_cell.angle_gamma   90.00
#
_symmetry.space_group_name_H-M   'P 1'
#
loop_
_entity.id
_entity.type
_entity.pdbx_description
1 polymer ?
#
loop_
_entity_poly.entity_id
_entity_poly.type
_entity_poly.pdbx_seq_one_letter_code
_entity_poly.pdbx_strand_id
1 'polypeptide(L)'
;MLAASRILRLQSTRALRTISDDYIPRAFPVKATTGLAGVSVEPLWKPKLQAASAELEAFLKSSDIPPETTYYNIAMTLVRRINGGIKECADDWCTLEKKYFWGWPVEYILQVTWREMETAQKWNEWRFWELDPEQVKKVGREDSNIGKEGLGYNTPWEQVVREDFDRRKKALSQEEMAELKKMDTEKMARETAAYKERKDRIRDDLEKARGDMLKKFLNKRFVVDKDLQRMQPGKQYSGKTSEDLIAELKKSRDEHQKK
;
A
#
# COMPACT_ATOMS: atom_id res chain seq x y z
N MET A 1 -34.09 19.27 -60.45
CA MET A 1 -34.18 20.33 -59.42
C MET A 1 -34.73 19.67 -58.16
N LEU A 2 -33.90 19.32 -57.18
CA LEU A 2 -33.57 20.13 -55.98
C LEU A 2 -34.86 20.64 -55.31
N ALA A 3 -35.19 20.33 -54.05
CA ALA A 3 -34.29 20.31 -52.90
C ALA A 3 -34.79 19.38 -51.77
N ALA A 4 -33.81 18.81 -51.08
CA ALA A 4 -33.93 18.16 -49.79
C ALA A 4 -34.18 19.18 -48.67
N SER A 5 -34.90 18.79 -47.62
CA SER A 5 -34.82 19.44 -46.31
C SER A 5 -35.10 18.41 -45.21
N ARG A 6 -34.02 17.81 -44.73
CA ARG A 6 -33.95 17.04 -43.48
C ARG A 6 -34.21 17.99 -42.31
N ILE A 7 -35.25 17.73 -41.53
CA ILE A 7 -35.42 18.34 -40.21
C ILE A 7 -34.93 17.33 -39.16
N LEU A 8 -33.75 17.62 -38.62
CA LEU A 8 -33.17 17.03 -37.42
C LEU A 8 -34.04 17.42 -36.21
N ARG A 9 -34.68 16.45 -35.55
CA ARG A 9 -35.19 16.62 -34.18
C ARG A 9 -34.16 16.06 -33.21
N LEU A 10 -33.43 16.96 -32.56
CA LEU A 10 -32.68 16.72 -31.34
C LEU A 10 -33.66 16.27 -30.24
N GLN A 11 -33.69 14.98 -29.92
CA GLN A 11 -34.34 14.49 -28.71
C GLN A 11 -33.34 14.51 -27.57
N SER A 12 -33.50 15.53 -26.71
CA SER A 12 -32.89 15.60 -25.38
C SER A 12 -33.43 14.48 -24.51
N THR A 13 -32.57 13.53 -24.14
CA THR A 13 -32.88 12.50 -23.14
C THR A 13 -32.84 13.12 -21.75
N ARG A 14 -34.02 13.48 -21.21
CA ARG A 14 -34.18 13.76 -19.78
C ARG A 14 -33.93 12.46 -19.00
N ALA A 15 -32.93 12.49 -18.12
CA ALA A 15 -32.65 11.43 -17.17
C ALA A 15 -33.84 11.28 -16.19
N LEU A 16 -34.65 10.24 -16.38
CA LEU A 16 -35.62 9.79 -15.38
C LEU A 16 -34.88 8.95 -14.34
N ARG A 17 -34.63 9.55 -13.19
CA ARG A 17 -34.36 8.84 -11.94
C ARG A 17 -35.66 8.15 -11.50
N THR A 18 -35.69 6.83 -11.51
CA THR A 18 -36.53 5.99 -10.64
C THR A 18 -36.01 4.56 -10.72
N ILE A 19 -34.97 4.26 -9.93
CA ILE A 19 -34.77 2.89 -9.44
C ILE A 19 -35.52 2.90 -8.11
N SER A 20 -36.71 2.28 -8.08
CA SER A 20 -37.40 2.06 -6.81
C SER A 20 -36.67 0.97 -6.03
N ASP A 21 -36.45 1.25 -4.75
CA ASP A 21 -35.97 0.31 -3.72
C ASP A 21 -37.05 -0.73 -3.36
N ASP A 22 -37.66 -1.36 -4.37
CA ASP A 22 -38.61 -2.44 -4.15
C ASP A 22 -37.84 -3.76 -4.10
N TYR A 23 -37.50 -4.15 -2.88
CA TYR A 23 -37.01 -5.48 -2.52
C TYR A 23 -38.02 -6.54 -2.99
N ILE A 24 -37.76 -7.13 -4.16
CA ILE A 24 -38.44 -8.35 -4.61
C ILE A 24 -37.71 -9.53 -3.93
N PRO A 25 -38.42 -10.48 -3.28
CA PRO A 25 -37.80 -11.64 -2.68
C PRO A 25 -37.12 -12.45 -3.80
N ARG A 26 -35.79 -12.38 -3.88
CA ARG A 26 -35.02 -13.05 -4.92
C ARG A 26 -35.09 -14.56 -4.68
N ALA A 27 -35.92 -15.26 -5.43
CA ALA A 27 -35.52 -16.58 -5.90
C ALA A 27 -34.19 -16.36 -6.63
N PHE A 28 -33.08 -16.73 -5.98
CA PHE A 28 -31.76 -16.55 -6.57
C PHE A 28 -31.74 -17.22 -7.95
N PRO A 29 -31.27 -16.54 -9.00
CA PRO A 29 -31.25 -17.13 -10.33
C PRO A 29 -30.37 -18.39 -10.28
N VAL A 30 -30.97 -19.53 -10.63
CA VAL A 30 -30.24 -20.80 -10.78
C VAL A 30 -29.20 -20.57 -11.88
N LYS A 31 -27.94 -20.83 -11.56
CA LYS A 31 -26.82 -20.65 -12.49
C LYS A 31 -27.04 -21.57 -13.70
N ALA A 32 -27.09 -21.01 -14.91
CA ALA A 32 -27.36 -21.80 -16.12
C ALA A 32 -26.09 -22.48 -16.67
N THR A 33 -24.95 -21.80 -16.57
CA THR A 33 -23.64 -22.31 -16.99
C THR A 33 -22.55 -21.61 -16.19
N THR A 34 -21.42 -22.29 -16.00
CA THR A 34 -20.20 -21.71 -15.39
C THR A 34 -19.36 -20.94 -16.41
N GLY A 35 -19.63 -21.10 -17.72
CA GLY A 35 -18.82 -20.53 -18.80
C GLY A 35 -17.46 -21.21 -19.00
N LEU A 36 -17.12 -22.21 -18.19
CA LEU A 36 -15.86 -22.96 -18.27
C LEU A 36 -16.13 -24.38 -18.79
N ALA A 37 -15.37 -24.78 -19.82
CA ALA A 37 -15.42 -26.15 -20.32
C ALA A 37 -14.95 -27.13 -19.24
N GLY A 38 -15.70 -28.21 -19.01
CA GLY A 38 -15.38 -29.23 -18.00
C GLY A 38 -15.79 -28.88 -16.56
N VAL A 39 -16.47 -27.76 -16.32
CA VAL A 39 -17.01 -27.41 -15.00
C VAL A 39 -18.54 -27.32 -15.08
N SER A 40 -19.24 -28.35 -14.60
CA SER A 40 -20.70 -28.36 -14.52
C SER A 40 -21.20 -27.46 -13.38
N VAL A 41 -22.37 -26.84 -13.57
CA VAL A 41 -23.05 -26.13 -12.48
C VAL A 41 -23.45 -27.12 -11.40
N GLU A 42 -23.21 -26.75 -10.14
CA GLU A 42 -23.50 -27.59 -8.98
C GLU A 42 -24.61 -26.95 -8.13
N PRO A 43 -25.84 -27.50 -8.12
CA PRO A 43 -26.94 -26.95 -7.34
C PRO A 43 -26.69 -26.99 -5.82
N LEU A 44 -25.92 -27.98 -5.36
CA LEU A 44 -25.55 -28.16 -3.95
C LEU A 44 -24.11 -27.68 -3.66
N TRP A 45 -23.69 -26.60 -4.32
CA TRP A 45 -22.32 -26.08 -4.19
C TRP A 45 -21.95 -25.75 -2.74
N LYS A 46 -22.86 -25.17 -1.96
CA LYS A 46 -22.59 -24.71 -0.59
C LYS A 46 -22.22 -25.87 0.36
N PRO A 47 -23.07 -26.88 0.58
CA PRO A 47 -22.72 -28.00 1.47
C PRO A 47 -21.51 -28.79 0.94
N LYS A 48 -21.36 -28.94 -0.38
CA LYS A 48 -20.20 -29.63 -0.96
C LYS A 48 -18.89 -28.87 -0.74
N LEU A 49 -18.90 -27.55 -0.89
CA LEU A 49 -17.73 -26.71 -0.67
C LEU A 49 -17.37 -26.64 0.82
N GLN A 50 -18.37 -26.58 1.71
CA GLN A 50 -18.14 -26.67 3.15
C GLN A 50 -17.55 -28.03 3.56
N ALA A 51 -18.09 -29.13 3.04
CA ALA A 51 -17.57 -30.46 3.28
C ALA A 51 -16.11 -30.59 2.80
N ALA A 52 -15.82 -30.19 1.56
CA ALA A 52 -14.48 -30.21 1.01
C ALA A 52 -13.49 -29.35 1.83
N SER A 53 -13.91 -28.16 2.28
CA SER A 53 -13.07 -27.33 3.13
C SER A 53 -12.84 -27.92 4.52
N ALA A 54 -13.85 -28.59 5.09
CA ALA A 54 -13.75 -29.23 6.39
C ALA A 54 -12.85 -30.46 6.34
N GLU A 55 -12.91 -31.24 5.26
CA GLU A 55 -12.01 -32.37 5.01
C GLU A 55 -10.56 -31.90 4.85
N LEU A 56 -10.32 -30.85 4.05
CA LEU A 56 -8.99 -30.26 3.92
C LEU A 56 -8.47 -29.72 5.26
N GLU A 57 -9.30 -29.02 6.02
CA GLU A 57 -8.94 -28.50 7.34
C GLU A 57 -8.60 -29.61 8.33
N ALA A 58 -9.41 -30.67 8.36
CA ALA A 58 -9.20 -31.83 9.21
C ALA A 58 -7.88 -32.53 8.83
N PHE A 59 -7.65 -32.75 7.53
CA PHE A 59 -6.42 -33.37 7.04
C PHE A 59 -5.19 -32.55 7.45
N LEU A 60 -5.17 -31.24 7.19
CA LEU A 60 -4.06 -30.37 7.55
C LEU A 60 -3.76 -30.41 9.06
N LYS A 61 -4.78 -30.44 9.91
CA LYS A 61 -4.61 -30.53 11.37
C LYS A 61 -4.13 -31.89 11.86
N SER A 62 -4.50 -32.97 11.18
CA SER A 62 -4.09 -34.33 11.53
C SER A 62 -2.79 -34.78 10.86
N SER A 63 -2.36 -34.08 9.82
CA SER A 63 -1.16 -34.39 9.06
C SER A 63 0.12 -34.06 9.81
N ASP A 64 1.24 -34.63 9.38
CA ASP A 64 2.57 -34.33 9.92
C ASP A 64 3.11 -32.98 9.41
N ILE A 65 2.36 -32.27 8.56
CA ILE A 65 2.73 -30.99 7.97
C ILE A 65 2.84 -29.94 9.09
N PRO A 66 4.01 -29.34 9.33
CA PRO A 66 4.14 -28.35 10.39
C PRO A 66 3.37 -27.05 10.06
N PRO A 67 2.70 -26.44 11.05
CA PRO A 67 1.88 -25.24 10.85
C PRO A 67 2.69 -24.00 10.46
N GLU A 68 3.99 -23.98 10.75
CA GLU A 68 4.93 -22.94 10.34
C GLU A 68 5.27 -22.98 8.86
N THR A 69 4.99 -24.09 8.16
CA THR A 69 5.31 -24.19 6.74
C THR A 69 4.52 -23.21 5.89
N THR A 70 5.15 -22.70 4.83
CA THR A 70 4.48 -21.82 3.89
C THR A 70 3.27 -22.50 3.25
N TYR A 71 3.39 -23.78 2.93
CA TYR A 71 2.32 -24.58 2.36
C TYR A 71 1.10 -24.66 3.27
N TYR A 72 1.29 -25.04 4.54
CA TYR A 72 0.21 -25.10 5.51
C TYR A 72 -0.54 -23.76 5.60
N ASN A 73 0.21 -22.65 5.64
CA ASN A 73 -0.39 -21.31 5.72
C ASN A 73 -1.19 -20.94 4.47
N ILE A 74 -0.73 -21.31 3.28
CA ILE A 74 -1.45 -21.09 2.02
C ILE A 74 -2.73 -21.94 1.98
N ALA A 75 -2.63 -23.26 2.22
CA ALA A 75 -3.78 -24.17 2.20
C ALA A 75 -4.82 -23.79 3.26
N MET A 76 -4.38 -23.41 4.46
CA MET A 76 -5.28 -22.94 5.53
C MET A 76 -5.92 -21.59 5.20
N THR A 77 -5.27 -20.74 4.40
CA THR A 77 -5.87 -19.48 3.92
C THR A 77 -7.02 -19.75 2.96
N LEU A 78 -6.93 -20.76 2.09
CA LEU A 78 -8.03 -21.20 1.25
C LEU A 78 -9.24 -21.64 2.10
N VAL A 79 -9.01 -22.49 3.10
CA VAL A 79 -10.04 -22.94 4.05
C VAL A 79 -10.72 -21.75 4.74
N ARG A 80 -9.94 -20.84 5.32
CA ARG A 80 -10.47 -19.64 5.99
C ARG A 80 -11.28 -18.76 5.05
N ARG A 81 -10.84 -18.63 3.80
CA ARG A 81 -11.52 -17.83 2.78
C ARG A 81 -12.86 -18.44 2.39
N ILE A 82 -12.93 -19.77 2.22
CA ILE A 82 -14.18 -20.49 1.97
C ILE A 82 -15.14 -20.33 3.14
N ASN A 83 -14.70 -20.66 4.37
CA ASN A 83 -15.54 -20.60 5.56
C ASN A 83 -16.01 -19.18 5.88
N GLY A 84 -15.11 -18.20 5.80
CA GLY A 84 -15.45 -16.78 5.99
C GLY A 84 -16.38 -16.25 4.91
N GLY A 85 -16.12 -16.59 3.64
CA GLY A 85 -16.97 -16.18 2.52
C GLY A 85 -18.38 -16.76 2.60
N ILE A 86 -18.52 -18.05 2.91
CA ILE A 86 -19.85 -18.67 3.07
C ILE A 86 -20.60 -18.11 4.27
N LYS A 87 -19.91 -17.81 5.38
CA LYS A 87 -20.52 -17.17 6.54
C LYS A 87 -21.07 -15.78 6.22
N GLU A 88 -20.37 -15.01 5.39
CA GLU A 88 -20.75 -13.65 5.05
C GLU A 88 -21.78 -13.56 3.91
N CYS A 89 -21.62 -14.39 2.87
CA CYS A 89 -22.48 -14.37 1.68
C CYS A 89 -23.70 -15.30 1.78
N ALA A 90 -23.77 -16.17 2.78
CA ALA A 90 -24.82 -17.16 2.99
C ALA A 90 -25.08 -18.06 1.76
N ASP A 91 -26.14 -17.78 1.00
CA ASP A 91 -26.53 -18.53 -0.21
C ASP A 91 -26.26 -17.76 -1.52
N ASP A 92 -25.68 -16.56 -1.44
CA ASP A 92 -25.35 -15.76 -2.62
C ASP A 92 -23.99 -16.17 -3.20
N TRP A 93 -24.04 -17.13 -4.11
CA TRP A 93 -22.87 -17.59 -4.87
C TRP A 93 -22.22 -16.45 -5.68
N CYS A 94 -22.99 -15.51 -6.23
CA CYS A 94 -22.46 -14.47 -7.11
C CYS A 94 -21.60 -13.45 -6.34
N THR A 95 -22.04 -13.06 -5.14
CA THR A 95 -21.24 -12.19 -4.26
C THR A 95 -20.01 -12.92 -3.75
N LEU A 96 -20.14 -14.21 -3.41
CA LEU A 96 -19.02 -15.05 -2.99
C LEU A 96 -17.92 -15.12 -4.07
N GLU A 97 -18.30 -15.40 -5.32
CA GLU A 97 -17.38 -15.47 -6.46
C GLU A 97 -16.63 -14.15 -6.66
N LYS A 98 -17.35 -13.03 -6.69
CA LYS A 98 -16.76 -11.71 -6.94
C LYS A 98 -15.85 -11.24 -5.82
N LYS A 99 -16.26 -11.43 -4.56
CA LYS A 99 -15.58 -10.85 -3.40
C LYS A 99 -14.40 -11.70 -2.92
N TYR A 100 -14.54 -13.03 -2.92
CA TYR A 100 -13.54 -13.94 -2.34
C TYR A 100 -12.74 -14.69 -3.39
N PHE A 101 -13.32 -14.93 -4.57
CA PHE A 101 -12.72 -15.79 -5.60
C PHE A 101 -12.44 -15.05 -6.91
N TRP A 102 -12.38 -13.72 -6.91
CA TRP A 102 -12.01 -12.90 -8.07
C TRP A 102 -12.82 -13.21 -9.34
N GLY A 103 -14.07 -13.61 -9.18
CA GLY A 103 -14.98 -13.96 -10.29
C GLY A 103 -14.86 -15.41 -10.77
N TRP A 104 -14.03 -16.25 -10.14
CA TRP A 104 -13.99 -17.68 -10.44
C TRP A 104 -15.26 -18.38 -9.93
N PRO A 105 -15.88 -19.27 -10.73
CA PRO A 105 -17.04 -20.05 -10.33
C PRO A 105 -16.85 -20.83 -9.02
N VAL A 106 -17.85 -20.87 -8.14
CA VAL A 106 -17.80 -21.70 -6.91
C VAL A 106 -17.52 -23.18 -7.20
N GLU A 107 -17.97 -23.68 -8.35
CA GLU A 107 -17.73 -25.04 -8.80
C GLU A 107 -16.27 -25.29 -9.17
N TYR A 108 -15.59 -24.29 -9.72
CA TYR A 108 -14.16 -24.36 -9.97
C TYR A 108 -13.39 -24.36 -8.64
N ILE A 109 -13.80 -23.53 -7.67
CA ILE A 109 -13.20 -23.52 -6.33
C ILE A 109 -13.39 -24.85 -5.62
N LEU A 110 -14.53 -25.51 -5.80
CA LEU A 110 -14.76 -26.87 -5.30
C LEU A 110 -13.73 -27.85 -5.88
N GLN A 111 -13.53 -27.85 -7.20
CA GLN A 111 -12.51 -28.70 -7.85
C GLN A 111 -11.09 -28.39 -7.35
N VAL A 112 -10.75 -27.11 -7.19
CA VAL A 112 -9.46 -26.69 -6.63
C VAL A 112 -9.29 -27.22 -5.21
N THR A 113 -10.33 -27.17 -4.39
CA THR A 113 -10.27 -27.63 -2.99
C THR A 113 -10.04 -29.15 -2.92
N TRP A 114 -10.69 -29.94 -3.77
CA TRP A 114 -10.44 -31.38 -3.87
C TRP A 114 -9.02 -31.70 -4.34
N ARG A 115 -8.53 -30.99 -5.36
CA ARG A 115 -7.14 -31.13 -5.82
C ARG A 115 -6.13 -30.71 -4.76
N GLU A 116 -6.46 -29.70 -3.97
CA GLU A 116 -5.60 -29.24 -2.87
C GLU A 116 -5.49 -30.31 -1.79
N MET A 117 -6.57 -31.05 -1.52
CA MET A 117 -6.51 -32.18 -0.59
C MET A 117 -5.61 -33.31 -1.11
N GLU A 118 -5.72 -33.70 -2.39
CA GLU A 118 -4.80 -34.67 -3.00
C GLU A 118 -3.34 -34.18 -2.96
N THR A 119 -3.15 -32.87 -3.15
CA THR A 119 -1.85 -32.24 -3.06
C THR A 119 -1.32 -32.28 -1.64
N ALA A 120 -2.14 -31.98 -0.64
CA ALA A 120 -1.78 -32.04 0.77
C ALA A 120 -1.38 -33.46 1.19
N GLN A 121 -2.07 -34.48 0.68
CA GLN A 121 -1.71 -35.89 0.90
C GLN A 121 -0.31 -36.20 0.35
N LYS A 122 -0.01 -35.81 -0.89
CA LYS A 122 1.31 -35.99 -1.49
C LYS A 122 2.40 -35.19 -0.78
N TRP A 123 2.09 -33.95 -0.39
CA TRP A 123 2.99 -33.15 0.42
C TRP A 123 3.33 -33.86 1.73
N ASN A 124 2.33 -34.49 2.35
CA ASN A 124 2.52 -35.24 3.58
C ASN A 124 3.39 -36.49 3.40
N GLU A 125 3.19 -37.22 2.31
CA GLU A 125 3.99 -38.38 1.96
C GLU A 125 5.45 -38.01 1.62
N TRP A 126 5.64 -36.92 0.88
CA TRP A 126 6.95 -36.51 0.38
C TRP A 126 7.73 -35.62 1.35
N ARG A 127 7.06 -35.13 2.41
CA ARG A 127 7.66 -34.33 3.48
C ARG A 127 8.51 -33.18 2.95
N PHE A 128 7.98 -32.41 2.00
CA PHE A 128 8.73 -31.31 1.34
C PHE A 128 9.24 -30.21 2.27
N TRP A 129 8.79 -30.17 3.52
CA TRP A 129 9.29 -29.26 4.55
C TRP A 129 10.55 -29.77 5.26
N GLU A 130 10.87 -31.06 5.13
CA GLU A 130 12.15 -31.59 5.55
C GLU A 130 13.21 -31.12 4.56
N LEU A 131 13.87 -30.03 4.92
CA LEU A 131 15.00 -29.53 4.16
C LEU A 131 16.15 -30.53 4.26
N ASP A 132 16.55 -31.11 3.11
CA ASP A 132 17.77 -31.93 3.06
C ASP A 132 18.97 -31.05 3.47
N PRO A 133 19.69 -31.40 4.56
CA PRO A 133 20.83 -30.61 5.03
C PRO A 133 21.94 -30.47 3.98
N GLU A 134 22.03 -31.36 2.98
CA GLU A 134 22.95 -31.21 1.85
C GLU A 134 22.49 -30.17 0.84
N GLN A 135 21.18 -30.09 0.56
CA GLN A 135 20.61 -29.06 -0.31
C GLN A 135 20.65 -27.68 0.33
N VAL A 136 20.40 -27.56 1.65
CA VAL A 136 20.52 -26.28 2.37
C VAL A 136 21.95 -25.73 2.30
N LYS A 137 22.97 -26.60 2.40
CA LYS A 137 24.37 -26.20 2.23
C LYS A 137 24.70 -25.79 0.80
N LYS A 138 24.04 -26.39 -0.19
CA LYS A 138 24.20 -26.03 -1.61
C LYS A 138 23.54 -24.69 -1.92
N VAL A 139 22.32 -24.45 -1.43
CA VAL A 139 21.62 -23.16 -1.55
C VAL A 139 22.39 -22.06 -0.80
N GLY A 140 22.94 -22.32 0.41
CA GLY A 140 23.78 -21.35 1.10
C GLY A 140 25.09 -21.00 0.36
N ARG A 141 25.65 -21.94 -0.42
CA ARG A 141 26.78 -21.69 -1.32
C ARG A 141 26.37 -20.95 -2.59
N GLU A 142 25.19 -21.24 -3.12
CA GLU A 142 24.61 -20.54 -4.27
C GLU A 142 24.19 -19.12 -3.89
N ASP A 143 23.60 -18.87 -2.72
CA ASP A 143 23.27 -17.52 -2.20
C ASP A 143 24.52 -16.65 -1.99
N SER A 144 25.66 -17.27 -1.69
CA SER A 144 26.96 -16.57 -1.65
C SER A 144 27.45 -16.15 -3.05
N ASN A 145 26.90 -16.76 -4.11
CA ASN A 145 27.15 -16.47 -5.53
C ASN A 145 25.94 -15.84 -6.25
N ILE A 146 24.76 -15.75 -5.62
CA ILE A 146 23.57 -15.09 -6.15
C ILE A 146 23.84 -13.59 -6.09
N GLY A 147 24.19 -13.07 -7.26
CA GLY A 147 24.72 -11.73 -7.45
C GLY A 147 25.78 -11.69 -8.55
N LYS A 148 26.50 -12.80 -8.81
CA LYS A 148 27.50 -12.85 -9.90
C LYS A 148 26.96 -13.41 -11.22
N GLU A 149 26.03 -14.35 -11.17
CA GLU A 149 25.49 -15.00 -12.39
C GLU A 149 24.15 -14.41 -12.87
N GLY A 150 23.52 -13.52 -12.09
CA GLY A 150 22.31 -12.78 -12.45
C GLY A 150 22.54 -11.34 -12.94
N LEU A 151 23.77 -10.85 -12.86
CA LEU A 151 24.20 -9.54 -13.37
C LEU A 151 24.24 -9.56 -14.91
N GLY A 152 23.09 -9.63 -15.56
CA GLY A 152 23.00 -9.62 -17.03
C GLY A 152 21.79 -10.35 -17.63
N TYR A 153 20.99 -11.06 -16.84
CA TYR A 153 19.74 -11.63 -17.34
C TYR A 153 18.71 -10.52 -17.52
N ASN A 154 18.63 -9.97 -18.74
CA ASN A 154 17.49 -9.16 -19.14
C ASN A 154 16.28 -10.09 -19.22
N THR A 155 15.23 -9.78 -18.47
CA THR A 155 13.95 -10.43 -18.64
C THR A 155 13.45 -10.19 -20.08
N PRO A 156 12.67 -11.12 -20.68
CA PRO A 156 12.11 -10.92 -22.02
C PRO A 156 11.34 -9.61 -22.16
N TRP A 157 10.77 -9.12 -21.05
CA TRP A 157 10.09 -7.84 -20.96
C TRP A 157 11.05 -6.64 -21.07
N GLU A 158 12.20 -6.70 -20.41
CA GLU A 158 13.24 -5.67 -20.51
C GLU A 158 13.90 -5.62 -21.90
N GLN A 159 14.00 -6.75 -22.60
CA GLN A 159 14.48 -6.79 -23.99
C GLN A 159 13.51 -6.07 -24.93
N VAL A 160 12.20 -6.35 -24.82
CA VAL A 160 11.18 -5.67 -25.64
C VAL A 160 11.14 -4.17 -25.35
N VAL A 161 11.21 -3.77 -24.07
CA VAL A 161 11.25 -2.34 -23.71
C VAL A 161 12.51 -1.65 -24.23
N ARG A 162 13.67 -2.33 -24.20
CA ARG A 162 14.92 -1.79 -24.78
C ARG A 162 14.85 -1.69 -26.29
N GLU A 163 14.33 -2.68 -26.99
CA GLU A 163 14.18 -2.63 -28.44
C GLU A 163 13.20 -1.54 -28.88
N ASP A 164 12.09 -1.37 -28.17
CA ASP A 164 11.11 -0.33 -28.45
C ASP A 164 11.66 1.07 -28.10
N PHE A 165 12.47 1.17 -27.03
CA PHE A 165 13.21 2.39 -26.68
C PHE A 165 14.29 2.73 -27.71
N ASP A 166 15.10 1.75 -28.14
CA ASP A 166 16.16 1.95 -29.12
C ASP A 166 15.60 2.23 -30.52
N ARG A 167 14.45 1.67 -30.87
CA ARG A 167 13.72 1.96 -32.11
C ARG A 167 13.16 3.39 -32.09
N ARG A 168 12.61 3.84 -30.96
CA ARG A 168 12.18 5.24 -30.78
C ARG A 168 13.37 6.21 -30.76
N LYS A 169 14.47 5.84 -30.11
CA LYS A 169 15.70 6.64 -30.03
C LYS A 169 16.44 6.75 -31.38
N LYS A 170 16.37 5.73 -32.24
CA LYS A 170 16.89 5.80 -33.63
C LYS A 170 15.97 6.60 -34.56
N ALA A 171 14.69 6.70 -34.26
CA ALA A 171 13.71 7.47 -35.04
C ALA A 171 13.72 8.97 -34.73
N LEU A 172 14.24 9.39 -33.57
CA LEU A 172 14.46 10.79 -33.22
C LEU A 172 15.78 11.29 -33.84
N SER A 173 15.70 12.35 -34.64
CA SER A 173 16.86 13.03 -35.21
C SER A 173 17.80 13.52 -34.10
N GLN A 174 19.12 13.52 -34.36
CA GLN A 174 20.12 14.00 -33.41
C GLN A 174 19.89 15.46 -32.95
N GLU A 175 19.16 16.25 -33.73
CA GLU A 175 18.76 17.62 -33.36
C GLU A 175 17.64 17.65 -32.30
N GLU A 176 16.64 16.79 -32.39
CA GLU A 176 15.50 16.77 -31.47
C GLU A 176 15.89 16.24 -30.08
N MET A 177 16.82 15.27 -30.02
CA MET A 177 17.37 14.77 -28.76
C MET A 177 18.24 15.78 -28.02
N ALA A 178 18.87 16.71 -28.74
CA ALA A 178 19.65 17.80 -28.14
C ALA A 178 18.75 18.89 -27.55
N GLU A 179 17.64 19.20 -28.21
CA GLU A 179 16.63 20.15 -27.71
C GLU A 179 15.86 19.60 -26.51
N LEU A 180 15.45 18.33 -26.53
CA LEU A 180 14.79 17.70 -25.38
C LEU A 180 15.69 17.66 -24.14
N LYS A 181 16.98 17.36 -24.31
CA LYS A 181 17.94 17.39 -23.19
C LYS A 181 18.13 18.79 -22.62
N LYS A 182 18.16 19.84 -23.46
CA LYS A 182 18.21 21.23 -22.97
C LYS A 182 16.96 21.57 -22.16
N MET A 183 15.78 21.24 -22.67
CA MET A 183 14.50 21.50 -22.00
C MET A 183 14.38 20.77 -20.64
N ASP A 184 14.81 19.51 -20.56
CA ASP A 184 14.81 18.76 -19.30
C ASP A 184 15.81 19.32 -18.29
N THR A 185 17.00 19.74 -18.73
CA THR A 185 17.98 20.38 -17.84
C THR A 185 17.52 21.74 -17.32
N GLU A 186 16.84 22.54 -18.15
CA GLU A 186 16.29 23.83 -17.73
C GLU A 186 15.11 23.67 -16.77
N LYS A 187 14.26 22.65 -17.00
CA LYS A 187 13.15 22.35 -16.10
C LYS A 187 13.64 21.85 -14.74
N MET A 188 14.61 20.93 -14.71
CA MET A 188 15.25 20.48 -13.48
C MET A 188 15.94 21.62 -12.72
N ALA A 189 16.61 22.54 -13.41
CA ALA A 189 17.24 23.69 -12.78
C ALA A 189 16.22 24.63 -12.12
N ARG A 190 15.08 24.88 -12.77
CA ARG A 190 13.98 25.69 -12.20
C ARG A 190 13.33 25.03 -11.00
N GLU A 191 13.07 23.73 -11.07
CA GLU A 191 12.49 22.97 -9.95
C GLU A 191 13.42 22.90 -8.74
N THR A 192 14.73 22.73 -8.98
CA THR A 192 15.75 22.73 -7.92
C THR A 192 15.87 24.10 -7.24
N ALA A 193 15.80 25.19 -8.01
CA ALA A 193 15.80 26.56 -7.48
C ALA A 193 14.55 26.85 -6.64
N ALA A 194 13.37 26.48 -7.13
CA ALA A 194 12.11 26.66 -6.41
C ALA A 194 12.07 25.85 -5.10
N TYR A 195 12.63 24.64 -5.11
CA TYR A 195 12.75 23.83 -3.91
C TYR A 195 13.67 24.47 -2.86
N LYS A 196 14.81 25.03 -3.29
CA LYS A 196 15.74 25.74 -2.41
C LYS A 196 15.08 26.97 -1.76
N GLU A 197 14.38 27.78 -2.56
CA GLU A 197 13.66 28.96 -2.06
C GLU A 197 12.55 28.57 -1.06
N ARG A 198 11.82 27.49 -1.31
CA ARG A 198 10.80 26.98 -0.38
C ARG A 198 11.43 26.47 0.92
N LYS A 199 12.57 25.79 0.86
CA LYS A 199 13.31 25.30 2.03
C LYS A 199 13.84 26.45 2.90
N ASP A 200 14.35 27.50 2.28
CA ASP A 200 14.88 28.66 3.00
C ASP A 200 13.74 29.46 3.69
N ARG A 201 12.59 29.65 3.03
CA ARG A 201 11.39 30.24 3.67
C ARG A 201 10.94 29.47 4.93
N ILE A 202 10.90 28.13 4.85
CA ILE A 202 10.52 27.30 6.00
C ILE A 202 11.51 27.46 7.16
N ARG A 203 12.80 27.63 6.86
CA ARG A 203 13.82 27.88 7.90
C ARG A 203 13.57 29.22 8.59
N ASP A 204 13.34 30.28 7.83
CA ASP A 204 13.10 31.61 8.37
C ASP A 204 11.82 31.66 9.23
N ASP A 205 10.75 30.99 8.81
CA ASP A 205 9.51 30.87 9.58
C ASP A 205 9.70 30.11 10.90
N LEU A 206 10.51 29.05 10.90
CA LEU A 206 10.86 28.29 12.10
C LEU A 206 11.71 29.12 13.08
N GLU A 207 12.69 29.88 12.58
CA GLU A 207 13.50 30.78 13.42
C GLU A 207 12.65 31.88 14.04
N LYS A 208 11.72 32.45 13.28
CA LYS A 208 10.78 33.45 13.78
C LYS A 208 9.84 32.87 14.84
N ALA A 209 9.28 31.68 14.62
CA ALA A 209 8.44 30.98 15.59
C ALA A 209 9.19 30.66 16.89
N ARG A 210 10.47 30.27 16.80
CA ARG A 210 11.35 30.05 17.95
C ARG A 210 11.58 31.33 18.75
N GLY A 211 11.82 32.45 18.06
CA GLY A 211 11.96 33.77 18.68
C GLY A 211 10.68 34.20 19.43
N ASP A 212 9.52 34.00 18.82
CA ASP A 212 8.23 34.34 19.41
C ASP A 212 7.89 33.47 20.64
N MET A 213 8.21 32.17 20.60
CA MET A 213 8.07 31.31 21.78
C MET A 213 8.97 31.76 22.92
N LEU A 214 10.23 32.10 22.65
CA LEU A 214 11.17 32.58 23.67
C LEU A 214 10.67 33.88 24.30
N LYS A 215 10.17 34.82 23.48
CA LYS A 215 9.58 36.08 23.95
C LYS A 215 8.35 35.84 24.85
N LYS A 216 7.45 34.93 24.46
CA LYS A 216 6.28 34.54 25.29
C LYS A 216 6.71 33.89 26.60
N PHE A 217 7.73 33.03 26.59
CA PHE A 217 8.27 32.39 27.80
C PHE A 217 8.89 33.41 28.75
N LEU A 218 9.73 34.32 28.24
CA LEU A 218 10.35 35.37 29.04
C LEU A 218 9.30 36.31 29.65
N ASN A 219 8.29 36.73 28.86
CA ASN A 219 7.20 37.55 29.38
C ASN A 219 6.40 36.84 30.48
N LYS A 220 6.10 35.55 30.32
CA LYS A 220 5.45 34.77 31.38
C LYS A 220 6.31 34.71 32.64
N ARG A 221 7.63 34.50 32.51
CA ARG A 221 8.56 34.48 33.65
C ARG A 221 8.60 35.83 34.37
N PHE A 222 8.65 36.95 33.64
CA PHE A 222 8.62 38.28 34.24
C PHE A 222 7.32 38.57 34.99
N VAL A 223 6.17 38.13 34.47
CA VAL A 223 4.87 38.28 35.15
C VAL A 223 4.82 37.42 36.41
N VAL A 224 5.24 36.16 36.30
CA VAL A 224 5.28 35.22 37.43
C VAL A 224 6.28 35.66 38.51
N ASP A 225 7.45 36.20 38.15
CA ASP A 225 8.41 36.75 39.11
C ASP A 225 7.85 37.98 39.84
N LYS A 226 7.11 38.86 39.14
CA LYS A 226 6.41 39.99 39.79
C LYS A 226 5.35 39.51 40.79
N ASP A 227 4.60 38.48 40.45
CA ASP A 227 3.56 37.93 41.33
C ASP A 227 4.15 37.14 42.51
N LEU A 228 5.23 36.39 42.28
CA LEU A 228 6.01 35.72 43.34
C LEU A 228 6.63 36.72 44.31
N GLN A 229 7.11 37.87 43.83
CA GLN A 229 7.63 38.96 44.66
C GLN A 229 6.54 39.63 45.51
N ARG A 230 5.30 39.72 45.01
CA ARG A 230 4.15 40.23 45.79
C ARG A 230 3.70 39.28 46.90
N MET A 231 3.99 37.98 46.76
CA MET A 231 3.57 36.95 47.71
C MET A 231 4.62 36.61 48.80
N GLN A 232 5.77 37.29 48.82
CA GLN A 232 6.78 37.14 49.90
C GLN A 232 6.86 38.41 50.75
N PRO A 233 6.29 38.43 51.98
CA PRO A 233 6.45 39.56 52.88
C PRO A 233 7.88 39.55 53.47
N GLY A 234 8.62 40.64 53.30
CA GLY A 234 9.83 40.94 54.09
C GLY A 234 11.19 40.94 53.38
N LYS A 235 11.27 40.79 52.04
CA LYS A 235 12.55 40.96 51.32
C LYS A 235 12.63 42.31 50.62
N GLN A 236 13.67 43.09 50.95
CA GLN A 236 13.92 44.42 50.38
C GLN A 236 14.35 44.33 48.91
N TYR A 237 13.78 45.24 48.12
CA TYR A 237 13.94 45.39 46.68
C TYR A 237 15.37 45.81 46.32
N SER A 238 16.06 45.09 45.42
CA SER A 238 17.44 45.44 45.05
C SER A 238 17.55 46.58 44.03
N GLY A 239 16.45 47.21 43.60
CA GLY A 239 16.44 48.42 42.76
C GLY A 239 16.99 48.28 41.33
N LYS A 240 17.67 47.19 41.00
CA LYS A 240 18.34 46.96 39.71
C LYS A 240 17.31 46.82 38.58
N THR A 241 17.53 47.55 37.49
CA THR A 241 16.70 47.46 36.29
C THR A 241 17.15 46.31 35.39
N SER A 242 16.33 45.97 34.39
CA SER A 242 16.65 44.87 33.45
C SER A 242 17.96 45.09 32.69
N GLU A 243 18.35 46.34 32.46
CA GLU A 243 19.59 46.70 31.77
C GLU A 243 20.84 46.47 32.65
N ASP A 244 20.73 46.70 33.96
CA ASP A 244 21.81 46.44 34.93
C ASP A 244 22.14 44.94 35.03
N LEU A 245 21.11 44.09 35.03
CA LEU A 245 21.26 42.64 35.06
C LEU A 245 21.87 42.08 33.77
N ILE A 246 21.53 42.67 32.62
CA ILE A 246 22.13 42.30 31.32
C ILE A 246 23.61 42.72 31.28
N ALA A 247 23.96 43.87 31.85
CA ALA A 247 25.34 44.32 31.96
C ALA A 247 26.18 43.42 32.89
N GLU A 248 25.64 43.02 34.06
CA GLU A 248 26.29 42.09 34.98
C GLU A 248 26.52 40.71 34.35
N LEU A 249 25.54 40.18 33.61
CA LEU A 249 25.66 38.90 32.91
C LEU A 249 26.69 38.95 31.77
N LYS A 250 26.77 40.06 31.03
CA LYS A 250 27.81 40.25 30.00
C LYS A 250 29.20 40.30 30.64
N LYS A 251 29.34 41.02 31.75
CA LYS A 251 30.62 41.14 32.48
C LYS A 251 31.08 39.79 33.06
N SER A 252 30.16 39.03 33.64
CA SER A 252 30.42 37.67 34.14
C SER A 252 30.81 36.69 33.03
N ARG A 253 30.22 36.82 31.83
CA ARG A 253 30.58 36.00 30.67
C ARG A 253 31.99 36.28 30.17
N ASP A 254 32.38 37.55 30.14
CA ASP A 254 33.70 37.97 29.64
C ASP A 254 34.83 37.62 30.65
N GLU A 255 34.54 37.59 31.95
CA GLU A 255 35.46 37.07 32.97
C GLU A 255 35.65 35.55 32.88
N HIS A 256 34.63 34.81 32.44
CA HIS A 256 34.68 33.37 32.28
C HIS A 256 35.41 32.91 31.00
N GLN A 257 35.64 33.81 30.04
CA GLN A 257 36.42 33.57 28.81
C GLN A 257 37.91 33.93 28.94
N LYS A 258 38.33 34.58 30.04
CA LYS A 258 39.74 34.95 30.31
C LYS A 258 40.45 33.99 31.28
N LYS A 259 39.82 32.89 31.65
CA LYS A 259 40.44 31.72 32.30
C LYS A 259 40.41 30.55 31.32
#